data_AF-A0A7J9W2A3-F1
#
_entry.id   AF-A0A7J9W2A3-F1
#
_cell.length_a   1.000
_cell.length_b   1.000
_cell.length_c   1.000
_cell.angle_alpha   90.00
_cell.angle_beta   90.00
_cell.angle_gamma   90.00
#
_symmetry.space_group_name_H-M   'P 1'
#
loop_
_entity.id
_entity.type
_entity.pdbx_description
1 polymer ?
#
loop_
_entity_poly.entity_id
_entity_poly.type
_entity_poly.pdbx_seq_one_letter_code
_entity_poly.pdbx_strand_id
1 'polypeptide(L)' 'MRADADTVTGVHRVRVRLVGDPERPGLRLTLSLREGTDLRQVWSELDSLVLARAREALGVTTLRTAVRIELDAVARQRAQ' A
#
# COMPACT_ATOMS: atom_id res chain seq x y z
N MET A 1 8.05 7.14 -4.21
CA MET A 1 7.26 6.19 -3.40
C MET A 1 5.77 6.46 -3.41
N ARG A 2 5.26 7.60 -2.90
CA ARG A 2 3.79 7.82 -2.91
C ARG A 2 3.20 7.85 -4.32
N ALA A 3 3.90 8.51 -5.26
CA ALA A 3 3.51 8.58 -6.66
C ALA A 3 3.49 7.20 -7.35
N ASP A 4 4.40 6.29 -6.99
CA ASP A 4 4.46 4.93 -7.54
C ASP A 4 3.32 4.03 -7.06
N ALA A 5 2.75 4.34 -5.89
CA ALA A 5 1.63 3.56 -5.35
C ALA A 5 0.27 4.03 -5.88
N ASP A 6 0.19 5.26 -6.39
CA ASP A 6 -0.99 5.78 -7.09
C ASP A 6 -1.15 5.16 -8.50
N THR A 7 -0.11 4.52 -9.04
CA THR A 7 -0.17 3.83 -10.36
C THR A 7 -0.68 2.39 -10.27
N VAL A 8 -0.97 1.88 -9.06
CA VAL A 8 -1.51 0.53 -8.89
C VAL A 8 -2.97 0.49 -9.30
N THR A 9 -3.30 -0.43 -10.21
CA THR A 9 -4.63 -0.56 -10.81
C THR A 9 -5.69 -0.79 -9.73
N GLY A 10 -6.79 -0.04 -9.78
CA GLY A 10 -7.91 -0.18 -8.84
C GLY A 10 -7.71 0.48 -7.47
N VAL A 11 -6.50 1.00 -7.17
CA VAL A 11 -6.27 1.87 -6.01
C VAL A 11 -6.75 3.28 -6.36
N HIS A 12 -7.68 3.82 -5.56
CA HIS A 12 -8.13 5.21 -5.73
C HIS A 12 -7.50 6.15 -4.69
N ARG A 13 -6.90 5.59 -3.64
CA ARG A 13 -6.14 6.35 -2.65
C ARG A 13 -5.04 5.49 -2.04
N VAL A 14 -3.84 6.05 -1.98
CA VAL A 14 -2.75 5.49 -1.19
C VAL A 14 -2.20 6.44 -0.12
N ARG A 15 -1.90 5.86 1.03
CA ARG A 15 -1.09 6.47 2.08
C ARG A 15 0.06 5.54 2.43
N VAL A 16 1.27 6.08 2.39
CA VAL A 16 2.50 5.38 2.76
C VAL A 16 3.14 6.12 3.92
N ARG A 17 3.60 5.38 4.93
CA ARG A 17 4.37 5.91 6.06
C ARG A 17 5.58 5.02 6.31
N LEU A 18 6.74 5.64 6.49
CA LEU A 18 7.89 4.98 7.09
C LEU A 18 7.63 4.87 8.60
N VAL A 19 7.89 3.71 9.16
CA VAL A 19 7.72 3.39 10.59
C VAL A 19 8.96 2.65 11.09
N GLY A 20 9.13 2.60 12.42
CA GLY A 20 10.33 2.03 13.01
C GLY A 20 11.52 2.98 12.96
N ASP A 21 12.70 2.44 13.23
CA ASP A 21 13.93 3.19 13.45
C ASP A 21 14.87 3.06 12.23
N PRO A 22 15.89 3.93 12.08
CA PRO A 22 16.82 3.87 10.95
C PRO A 22 17.52 2.52 10.77
N GLU A 23 17.77 1.79 11.86
CA GLU A 23 18.39 0.46 11.81
C GLU A 23 17.42 -0.66 11.42
N ARG A 24 16.11 -0.42 11.56
CA ARG A 24 15.04 -1.39 11.28
C ARG A 24 13.83 -0.68 10.65
N PRO A 25 14.00 -0.11 9.45
CA PRO A 25 12.92 0.60 8.80
C PRO A 25 11.78 -0.37 8.46
N GLY A 26 10.56 0.13 8.56
CA GLY A 26 9.36 -0.55 8.12
C GLY A 26 8.48 0.37 7.31
N LEU A 27 7.62 -0.20 6.48
CA LEU A 27 6.60 0.53 5.76
C LEU A 27 5.21 0.15 6.25
N ARG A 28 4.38 1.18 6.41
CA ARG A 28 2.95 1.01 6.63
C ARG A 28 2.19 1.63 5.46
N LEU A 29 1.45 0.79 4.75
CA LEU A 29 0.63 1.19 3.62
C LEU A 29 -0.85 1.09 3.98
N THR A 30 -1.63 2.06 3.52
CA THR A 30 -3.09 1.99 3.51
C THR A 30 -3.55 2.24 2.09
N LEU A 31 -4.22 1.22 1.53
CA LEU A 31 -4.74 1.20 0.17
C LEU A 31 -6.26 1.24 0.23
N SER A 32 -6.86 2.20 -0.44
CA SER A 32 -8.30 2.22 -0.66
C SER A 32 -8.58 1.74 -2.09
N LEU A 33 -9.29 0.63 -2.21
CA LEU A 33 -9.56 -0.04 -3.47
C LEU A 33 -10.98 0.27 -3.95
N ARG A 34 -11.12 0.40 -5.26
CA ARG A 34 -12.43 0.46 -5.92
C ARG A 34 -13.14 -0.88 -5.82
N GLU A 35 -14.47 -0.86 -5.86
CA GLU A 35 -15.27 -2.08 -5.94
C GLU A 35 -14.90 -2.91 -7.17
N GLY A 36 -14.91 -4.24 -7.02
CA GLY A 36 -14.55 -5.18 -8.09
C GLY A 36 -13.05 -5.27 -8.39
N THR A 37 -12.19 -4.57 -7.65
CA THR A 37 -10.73 -4.66 -7.83
C THR A 37 -10.21 -6.05 -7.48
N ASP A 38 -9.44 -6.66 -8.39
CA ASP A 38 -8.74 -7.91 -8.11
C ASP A 38 -7.57 -7.67 -7.15
N LEU A 39 -7.74 -8.17 -5.93
CA LEU A 39 -6.74 -8.04 -4.88
C LEU A 39 -5.41 -8.73 -5.23
N ARG A 40 -5.43 -9.85 -5.97
CA ARG A 40 -4.22 -10.57 -6.36
C ARG A 40 -3.37 -9.73 -7.33
N GLN A 41 -4.04 -9.07 -8.28
CA GLN A 41 -3.37 -8.15 -9.20
C GLN A 41 -2.76 -6.97 -8.44
N VAL A 42 -3.52 -6.34 -7.54
CA VAL A 42 -3.03 -5.23 -6.70
C VAL A 42 -1.80 -5.63 -5.91
N TRP A 43 -1.77 -6.82 -5.31
CA TRP A 43 -0.61 -7.30 -4.56
C TRP A 43 0.63 -7.50 -5.44
N SER A 44 0.46 -8.04 -6.64
CA SER A 44 1.54 -8.25 -7.61
C SER A 44 2.16 -6.91 -8.06
N GLU A 45 1.31 -5.94 -8.39
CA GLU A 45 1.73 -4.59 -8.78
C GLU A 45 2.37 -3.84 -7.60
N LEU A 46 1.84 -3.99 -6.38
CA LEU A 46 2.39 -3.35 -5.19
C LEU A 46 3.80 -3.86 -4.87
N ASP A 47 4.03 -5.17 -4.91
CA ASP A 47 5.36 -5.72 -4.62
C ASP A 47 6.39 -5.28 -5.67
N SER A 48 6.03 -5.37 -6.96
CA SER A 48 6.93 -5.06 -8.07
C SER A 48 7.22 -3.57 -8.22
N LEU A 49 6.21 -2.69 -8.11
CA LEU A 49 6.37 -1.26 -8.41
C LEU A 49 6.73 -0.43 -7.17
N VAL A 50 6.26 -0.84 -5.99
CA VAL A 50 6.39 -0.02 -4.76
C VAL A 50 7.38 -0.63 -3.79
N LEU A 51 7.21 -1.91 -3.42
CA LEU A 51 8.03 -2.49 -2.35
C LEU A 51 9.45 -2.82 -2.81
N ALA A 52 9.64 -3.28 -4.05
CA ALA A 52 10.97 -3.51 -4.62
C ALA A 52 11.80 -2.22 -4.64
N ARG A 53 11.24 -1.15 -5.19
CA ARG A 53 11.90 0.17 -5.22
C ARG A 53 12.13 0.74 -3.83
N ALA A 54 11.21 0.47 -2.89
CA ALA A 54 11.40 0.91 -1.51
C ALA A 54 12.56 0.21 -0.81
N ARG A 55 12.74 -1.09 -1.04
CA ARG A 55 13.89 -1.85 -0.56
C ARG A 55 15.20 -1.28 -1.13
N GLU A 56 15.24 -1.04 -2.43
CA GLU A 56 16.41 -0.45 -3.10
C GLU A 56 16.75 0.94 -2.55
N ALA A 57 15.77 1.83 -2.46
CA ALA A 57 15.98 3.20 -1.97
C ALA A 57 16.42 3.27 -0.49
N LEU A 58 16.02 2.29 0.32
CA LEU A 58 16.41 2.18 1.72
C LEU A 58 17.70 1.35 1.91
N GLY A 59 18.24 0.75 0.85
CA GLY A 59 19.42 -0.10 0.91
C GLY A 59 19.23 -1.38 1.74
N VAL A 60 18.00 -1.87 1.88
CA VAL A 60 17.68 -3.04 2.71
C VAL A 60 17.25 -4.23 1.85
N THR A 61 17.68 -5.43 2.23
CA THR A 61 17.28 -6.68 1.57
C THR A 61 15.89 -7.13 1.97
N THR A 62 15.48 -6.81 3.20
CA THR A 62 14.14 -7.10 3.73
C THR A 62 13.53 -5.84 4.31
N LEU A 63 12.24 -5.63 4.05
CA LEU A 63 11.51 -4.46 4.52
C LEU A 63 10.21 -4.90 5.17
N ARG A 64 10.11 -4.71 6.49
CA ARG A 64 8.91 -5.05 7.23
C ARG A 64 7.76 -4.19 6.72
N THR A 65 6.77 -4.83 6.12
CA THR A 65 5.67 -4.12 5.48
C THR A 65 4.36 -4.54 6.11
N ALA A 66 3.58 -3.57 6.60
CA ALA A 66 2.22 -3.76 7.04
C ALA A 66 1.27 -3.07 6.06
N VAL A 67 0.36 -3.83 5.46
CA VAL A 67 -0.61 -3.31 4.49
C VAL A 67 -2.01 -3.41 5.07
N ARG A 68 -2.71 -2.29 5.07
CA ARG A 68 -4.15 -2.21 5.36
C ARG A 68 -4.87 -1.96 4.06
N ILE A 69 -5.85 -2.80 3.77
CA ILE A 69 -6.73 -2.64 2.61
C ILE A 69 -8.08 -2.19 3.11
N GLU A 70 -8.57 -1.11 2.52
CA GLU A 70 -9.91 -0.59 2.71
C GLU A 70 -10.63 -0.79 1.38
N LEU A 71 -11.60 -1.69 1.37
CA LEU A 71 -12.53 -1.78 0.26
C LEU A 71 -13.53 -0.64 0.45
N ASP A 72 -13.89 0.07 -0.63
CA ASP A 72 -15.12 0.86 -0.63
C ASP A 72 -16.29 -0.11 -0.47
N ALA A 73 -16.56 -0.52 0.77
CA ALA A 73 -17.89 -0.92 1.16
C ALA A 73 -18.70 0.36 1.05
N VAL A 74 -19.61 0.42 0.08
CA VAL A 74 -20.69 1.41 -0.05
C VAL A 74 -20.96 2.00 1.31
N ALA A 75 -20.66 3.30 1.48
CA ALA A 75 -20.66 3.96 2.78
C ALA A 75 -21.89 3.49 3.57
N ARG A 76 -21.68 2.66 4.60
CA ARG A 76 -22.77 2.34 5.52
C ARG A 76 -23.10 3.66 6.20
N GLN A 77 -24.16 4.29 5.70
CA GLN A 77 -24.84 5.40 6.34
C GLN A 77 -25.04 4.96 7.79
N ARG A 78 -24.35 5.61 8.73
CA ARG A 78 -24.66 5.40 10.14
C ARG A 78 -26.11 5.81 10.30
N ALA A 79 -26.97 4.86 10.64
CA ALA A 79 -28.30 5.19 11.14
C ALA A 79 -28.11 6.04 12.40
N GLN A 80 -28.68 7.24 12.37
CA GLN A 80 -28.84 8.10 13.54
C GLN A 80 -30.06 7.66 14.32
#